data_AF-A0A291DP10-F1
#
_entry.id   AF-A0A291DP10-F1
#
_cell.length_a   1.000
_cell.length_b   1.000
_cell.length_c   1.000
_cell.angle_alpha   90.00
_cell.angle_beta   90.00
_cell.angle_gamma   90.00
#
_symmetry.space_group_name_H-M   'P 1'
#
loop_
_entity.id
_entity.type
_entity.pdbx_description
1 polymer ?
#
loop_
_entity_poly.entity_id
_entity_poly.type
_entity_poly.pdbx_seq_one_letter_code
_entity_poly.pdbx_strand_id
1 'polypeptide(L)'
;MNNESKEGDISLKKPWIKRKKKQNENELLTEQSVQVEQSQMGEELQEEAEFTSFFADVMKRMPKKSAALVMKGYDRSKAQAEKVLAKSKDQFDQVFEEFLVGVDDETRKKAHRTIHAASLTAAIIGCSPIPFSDAVLLVPVQMTMMARLYRIFGRTWREGLAKSISKELVVVSFGRSAVGNILKFVPAVGTVAGAAINASVASGITEALGWVTVKMLNDGEDVFEQVMSFKGQFHTLFNALKVGKKSK
;
A
#
# COMPACT_ATOMS: atom_id res chain seq x y z
N MET A 1 53.53 44.52 -53.44
CA MET A 1 53.73 43.98 -52.08
C MET A 1 52.45 44.23 -51.29
N ASN A 2 51.78 43.13 -50.91
CA ASN A 2 51.15 42.77 -49.61
C ASN A 2 50.58 43.88 -48.71
N ASN A 3 49.51 43.70 -47.93
CA ASN A 3 48.47 42.70 -47.74
C ASN A 3 47.51 43.30 -46.67
N GLU A 4 46.35 42.66 -46.47
CA GLU A 4 45.56 42.60 -45.23
C GLU A 4 44.44 43.64 -44.96
N SER A 5 43.28 43.27 -45.51
CA SER A 5 41.96 43.16 -44.88
C SER A 5 41.85 43.26 -43.35
N LYS A 6 40.93 44.12 -42.90
CA LYS A 6 40.20 43.93 -41.64
C LYS A 6 38.70 44.17 -41.88
N GLU A 7 37.98 43.12 -42.28
CA GLU A 7 36.53 43.06 -42.06
C GLU A 7 36.29 42.54 -40.64
N GLY A 8 35.69 43.39 -39.81
CA GLY A 8 35.30 43.07 -38.45
C GLY A 8 34.08 42.15 -38.43
N ASP A 9 34.28 40.99 -37.81
CA ASP A 9 33.29 39.97 -37.47
C ASP A 9 32.11 40.57 -36.67
N ILE A 10 30.91 40.59 -37.28
CA ILE A 10 29.65 40.94 -36.62
C ILE A 10 29.11 39.66 -35.95
N SER A 11 29.73 39.24 -34.85
CA SER A 11 29.21 38.21 -33.95
C SER A 11 28.58 38.85 -32.70
N LEU A 12 27.44 39.54 -32.88
CA LEU A 12 26.66 40.09 -31.78
C LEU A 12 25.67 39.03 -31.24
N LYS A 13 26.15 38.01 -30.52
CA LYS A 13 25.27 37.23 -29.63
C LYS A 13 24.97 38.04 -28.37
N LYS A 14 23.95 38.87 -28.51
CA LYS A 14 23.37 39.81 -27.55
C LYS A 14 23.15 39.21 -26.13
N PRO A 15 23.87 39.67 -25.09
CA PRO A 15 23.83 39.12 -23.72
C PRO A 15 22.44 39.10 -23.05
N TRP A 16 21.55 40.00 -23.46
CA TRP A 16 20.19 40.09 -22.94
C TRP A 16 19.30 38.90 -23.32
N ILE A 17 19.59 38.22 -24.44
CA ILE A 17 18.83 37.04 -24.89
C ILE A 17 19.12 35.83 -23.97
N LYS A 18 20.38 35.65 -23.55
CA LYS A 18 20.76 34.62 -22.57
C LYS A 18 20.16 34.87 -21.19
N ARG A 19 20.10 36.13 -20.74
CA ARG A 19 19.46 36.50 -19.46
C ARG A 19 17.95 36.23 -19.49
N LYS A 20 17.24 36.64 -20.55
CA LYS A 20 15.81 36.31 -20.72
C LYS A 20 15.54 34.81 -20.73
N LYS A 21 16.35 34.02 -21.45
CA LYS A 21 16.19 32.56 -21.51
C LYS A 21 16.38 31.90 -20.14
N LYS A 22 17.41 32.32 -19.39
CA LYS A 22 17.72 31.78 -18.05
C LYS A 22 16.67 32.20 -17.01
N GLN A 23 16.07 33.37 -17.17
CA GLN A 23 14.98 33.85 -16.33
C GLN A 23 13.69 33.08 -16.61
N ASN A 24 13.34 32.86 -17.88
CA ASN A 24 12.21 32.01 -18.27
C ASN A 24 12.39 30.54 -17.80
N GLU A 25 13.60 29.98 -17.88
CA GLU A 25 13.88 28.63 -17.35
C GLU A 25 13.70 28.57 -15.81
N ASN A 26 14.12 29.59 -15.07
CA ASN A 26 13.93 29.66 -13.62
C ASN A 26 12.46 29.83 -13.21
N GLU A 27 11.71 30.64 -13.95
CA GLU A 27 10.26 30.80 -13.76
C GLU A 27 9.54 29.47 -14.04
N LEU A 28 9.88 28.75 -15.11
CA LEU A 28 9.32 27.42 -15.41
C LEU A 28 9.61 26.38 -14.32
N LEU A 29 10.84 26.36 -13.79
CA LEU A 29 11.23 25.46 -12.70
C LEU A 29 10.49 25.79 -11.40
N THR A 30 10.23 27.07 -11.15
CA THR A 30 9.47 27.53 -9.98
C THR A 30 7.99 27.18 -10.10
N GLU A 31 7.39 27.37 -11.28
CA GLU A 31 6.01 26.96 -11.56
C GLU A 31 5.84 25.44 -11.45
N GLN A 32 6.81 24.66 -11.97
CA GLN A 32 6.83 23.21 -11.83
C GLN A 32 6.97 22.77 -10.37
N SER A 33 7.86 23.39 -9.59
CA SER A 33 8.00 23.04 -8.16
C SER A 33 6.73 23.35 -7.38
N VAL A 34 6.09 24.49 -7.64
CA VAL A 34 4.83 24.87 -6.99
C VAL A 34 3.69 23.93 -7.38
N GLN A 35 3.62 23.50 -8.64
CA GLN A 35 2.63 22.52 -9.10
C GLN A 35 2.85 21.13 -8.48
N VAL A 36 4.11 20.70 -8.33
CA VAL A 36 4.45 19.44 -7.65
C VAL A 36 4.08 19.52 -6.17
N GLU A 37 4.38 20.62 -5.48
CA GLU A 37 4.01 20.82 -4.07
C GLU A 37 2.49 20.83 -3.87
N GLN A 38 1.74 21.54 -4.73
CA GLN A 38 0.28 21.60 -4.65
C GLN A 38 -0.38 20.25 -4.97
N SER A 39 0.16 19.49 -5.93
CA SER A 39 -0.36 18.16 -6.26
C SER A 39 -0.04 17.15 -5.16
N GLN A 40 1.16 17.20 -4.57
CA GLN A 40 1.53 16.36 -3.42
C GLN A 40 0.66 16.68 -2.19
N MET A 41 0.48 17.96 -1.85
CA MET A 41 -0.42 18.35 -0.77
C MET A 41 -1.87 17.88 -1.01
N GLY A 42 -2.35 17.96 -2.26
CA GLY A 42 -3.68 17.47 -2.63
C GLY A 42 -3.82 15.95 -2.47
N GLU A 43 -2.80 15.19 -2.85
CA GLU A 43 -2.78 13.73 -2.69
C GLU A 43 -2.70 13.30 -1.22
N GLU A 44 -1.86 13.95 -0.40
CA GLU A 44 -1.75 13.70 1.05
C GLU A 44 -3.07 13.98 1.79
N LEU A 45 -3.73 15.11 1.48
CA LEU A 45 -5.04 15.43 2.06
C LEU A 45 -6.09 14.38 1.73
N GLN A 46 -6.07 13.86 0.50
CA GLN A 46 -7.02 12.86 0.05
C GLN A 46 -6.73 11.48 0.67
N GLU A 47 -5.47 11.15 0.91
CA GLU A 47 -5.04 9.97 1.65
C GLU A 47 -5.48 10.03 3.12
N GLU A 48 -5.27 11.14 3.82
CA GLU A 48 -5.68 11.29 5.23
C GLU A 48 -7.22 11.25 5.36
N ALA A 49 -7.94 11.85 4.41
CA ALA A 49 -9.41 11.79 4.37
C ALA A 49 -9.92 10.37 4.15
N GLU A 50 -9.32 9.63 3.20
CA GLU A 50 -9.67 8.23 2.94
C GLU A 50 -9.35 7.35 4.17
N PHE A 51 -8.19 7.55 4.79
CA PHE A 51 -7.80 6.85 6.01
C PHE A 51 -8.78 7.11 7.16
N THR A 52 -9.10 8.37 7.43
CA THR A 52 -10.02 8.74 8.52
C THR A 52 -11.39 8.09 8.33
N SER A 53 -11.93 8.17 7.12
CA SER A 53 -13.20 7.55 6.74
C SER A 53 -13.15 6.02 6.88
N PHE A 54 -12.07 5.40 6.39
CA PHE A 54 -11.86 3.97 6.45
C PHE A 54 -11.78 3.47 7.89
N PHE A 55 -10.95 4.12 8.71
CA PHE A 55 -10.74 3.76 10.09
C PHE A 55 -12.05 3.82 10.89
N ALA A 56 -12.85 4.87 10.68
CA ALA A 56 -14.17 5.00 11.29
C ALA A 56 -15.13 3.86 10.90
N ASP A 57 -15.17 3.48 9.62
CA ASP A 57 -15.99 2.36 9.14
C ASP A 57 -15.57 1.03 9.79
N VAL A 58 -14.26 0.80 9.95
CA VAL A 58 -13.73 -0.38 10.65
C VAL A 58 -14.14 -0.36 12.11
N MET A 59 -13.93 0.74 12.83
CA MET A 59 -14.28 0.85 14.26
C MET A 59 -15.77 0.56 14.49
N LYS A 60 -16.65 1.00 13.58
CA LYS A 60 -18.09 0.74 13.65
C LYS A 60 -18.45 -0.74 13.50
N ARG A 61 -17.65 -1.51 12.76
CA ARG A 61 -17.86 -2.94 12.48
C ARG A 61 -17.20 -3.86 13.50
N MET A 62 -16.29 -3.34 14.33
CA MET A 62 -15.59 -4.13 15.34
C MET A 62 -16.42 -4.34 16.61
N PRO A 63 -16.11 -5.39 17.40
CA PRO A 63 -16.65 -5.54 18.75
C PRO A 63 -16.33 -4.31 19.61
N LYS A 64 -17.32 -3.80 20.36
CA LYS A 64 -17.21 -2.55 21.14
C LYS A 64 -15.98 -2.51 22.06
N LYS A 65 -15.67 -3.61 22.73
CA LYS A 65 -14.52 -3.70 23.65
C LYS A 65 -13.19 -3.56 22.91
N SER A 66 -13.08 -4.20 21.74
CA SER A 66 -11.89 -4.16 20.90
C SER A 66 -11.70 -2.77 20.29
N ALA A 67 -12.77 -2.16 19.76
CA ALA A 67 -12.72 -0.78 19.26
C ALA A 67 -12.29 0.19 20.35
N ALA A 68 -12.85 0.08 21.57
CA ALA A 68 -12.44 0.92 22.70
C ALA A 68 -10.95 0.76 23.07
N LEU A 69 -10.42 -0.47 22.99
CA LEU A 69 -9.01 -0.74 23.29
C LEU A 69 -8.06 -0.17 22.22
N VAL A 70 -8.43 -0.29 20.94
CA VAL A 70 -7.71 0.37 19.84
C VAL A 70 -7.71 1.89 20.03
N MET A 71 -8.89 2.48 20.30
CA MET A 71 -9.03 3.92 20.49
C MET A 71 -8.24 4.44 21.70
N LYS A 72 -8.19 3.69 22.81
CA LYS A 72 -7.43 4.08 24.01
C LYS A 72 -5.93 4.23 23.74
N GLY A 73 -5.39 3.45 22.80
CA GLY A 73 -3.96 3.46 22.43
C GLY A 73 -3.69 4.06 21.06
N TYR A 74 -4.64 4.78 20.48
CA TYR A 74 -4.63 5.16 19.06
C TYR A 74 -3.38 5.95 18.67
N ASP A 75 -3.07 7.06 19.35
CA ASP A 75 -1.95 7.94 18.97
C ASP A 75 -0.61 7.20 18.99
N ARG A 76 -0.37 6.41 20.04
CA ARG A 76 0.85 5.59 20.16
C ARG A 76 0.91 4.53 19.07
N SER A 77 -0.21 3.86 18.82
CA SER A 77 -0.29 2.77 17.85
C SER A 77 -0.17 3.27 16.41
N LYS A 78 -0.76 4.44 16.09
CA LYS A 78 -0.62 5.14 14.79
C LYS A 78 0.84 5.53 14.57
N ALA A 79 1.47 6.21 15.52
CA ALA A 79 2.88 6.60 15.39
C ALA A 79 3.84 5.40 15.24
N GLN A 80 3.54 4.26 15.87
CA GLN A 80 4.32 3.04 15.68
C GLN A 80 4.03 2.36 14.34
N ALA A 81 2.77 2.31 13.92
CA ALA A 81 2.34 1.75 12.64
C ALA A 81 2.96 2.50 11.47
N GLU A 82 2.93 3.84 11.48
CA GLU A 82 3.57 4.67 10.44
C GLU A 82 5.07 4.39 10.32
N LYS A 83 5.78 4.26 11.45
CA LYS A 83 7.21 3.88 11.45
C LYS A 83 7.46 2.49 10.87
N VAL A 84 6.53 1.56 11.07
CA VAL A 84 6.62 0.21 10.52
C VAL A 84 6.38 0.21 9.02
N LEU A 85 5.34 0.92 8.56
CA LEU A 85 5.01 1.02 7.13
C LEU A 85 6.09 1.78 6.36
N ALA A 86 6.61 2.88 6.90
CA ALA A 86 7.69 3.65 6.27
C ALA A 86 8.96 2.81 6.02
N LYS A 87 9.25 1.83 6.88
CA LYS A 87 10.40 0.91 6.70
C LYS A 87 10.13 -0.22 5.71
N SER A 88 8.88 -0.48 5.39
CA SER A 88 8.46 -1.61 4.56
C SER A 88 7.99 -1.19 3.16
N LYS A 89 7.74 0.12 2.95
CA LYS A 89 7.25 0.72 1.70
C LYS A 89 8.00 0.23 0.46
N ASP A 90 9.33 0.33 0.46
CA ASP A 90 10.17 -0.06 -0.69
C ASP A 90 10.10 -1.56 -1.01
N GLN A 91 9.82 -2.43 -0.02
CA GLN A 91 9.73 -3.88 -0.23
C GLN A 91 8.36 -4.31 -0.76
N PHE A 92 7.31 -3.57 -0.42
CA PHE A 92 5.96 -3.84 -0.87
C PHE A 92 5.71 -3.33 -2.28
N ASP A 93 6.15 -2.09 -2.58
CA ASP A 93 5.95 -1.45 -3.88
C ASP A 93 6.49 -2.32 -5.04
N GLN A 94 7.64 -2.98 -4.86
CA GLN A 94 8.23 -3.87 -5.87
C GLN A 94 7.42 -5.14 -6.15
N VAL A 95 6.70 -5.67 -5.14
CA VAL A 95 5.90 -6.90 -5.28
C VAL A 95 4.56 -6.61 -5.93
N PHE A 96 4.07 -5.37 -5.81
CA PHE A 96 2.72 -5.01 -6.23
C PHE A 96 2.60 -4.44 -7.64
N GLU A 97 3.68 -3.95 -8.23
CA GLU A 97 3.75 -3.55 -9.66
C GLU A 97 3.17 -4.62 -10.60
N GLU A 98 3.42 -5.91 -10.33
CA GLU A 98 2.89 -7.02 -11.14
C GLU A 98 1.35 -7.16 -11.06
N PHE A 99 0.73 -6.78 -9.93
CA PHE A 99 -0.72 -6.81 -9.76
C PHE A 99 -1.43 -5.62 -10.39
N LEU A 100 -0.68 -4.60 -10.80
CA LEU A 100 -1.20 -3.36 -11.37
C LEU A 100 -1.30 -3.38 -12.89
N VAL A 101 -0.81 -4.44 -13.55
CA VAL A 101 -0.86 -4.57 -15.00
C VAL A 101 -2.32 -4.56 -15.47
N GLY A 102 -2.65 -3.62 -16.36
CA GLY A 102 -3.98 -3.50 -16.97
C GLY A 102 -5.00 -2.67 -16.18
N VAL A 103 -4.66 -2.17 -14.99
CA VAL A 103 -5.52 -1.25 -14.21
C VAL A 103 -5.25 0.19 -14.64
N ASP A 104 -6.30 0.95 -14.96
CA ASP A 104 -6.17 2.38 -15.29
C ASP A 104 -5.66 3.21 -14.11
N ASP A 105 -4.99 4.33 -14.38
CA ASP A 105 -4.28 5.11 -13.38
C ASP A 105 -5.18 5.68 -12.29
N GLU A 106 -6.40 6.09 -12.62
CA GLU A 106 -7.36 6.64 -11.67
C GLU A 106 -7.89 5.57 -10.71
N THR A 107 -8.27 4.41 -11.25
CA THR A 107 -8.68 3.23 -10.46
C THR A 107 -7.53 2.76 -9.57
N ARG A 108 -6.31 2.71 -10.12
CA ARG A 108 -5.10 2.34 -9.40
C ARG A 108 -4.83 3.27 -8.22
N LYS A 109 -4.89 4.58 -8.41
CA LYS A 109 -4.73 5.58 -7.33
C LYS A 109 -5.78 5.39 -6.24
N LYS A 110 -7.05 5.24 -6.60
CA LYS A 110 -8.14 5.03 -5.62
C LYS A 110 -7.95 3.72 -4.84
N ALA A 111 -7.64 2.64 -5.54
CA ALA A 111 -7.38 1.34 -4.93
C ALA A 111 -6.18 1.39 -3.98
N HIS A 112 -5.08 2.03 -4.40
CA HIS A 112 -3.89 2.24 -3.57
C HIS A 112 -4.26 2.94 -2.26
N ARG A 113 -5.00 4.06 -2.31
CA ARG A 113 -5.42 4.80 -1.10
C ARG A 113 -6.24 3.94 -0.16
N THR A 114 -7.20 3.18 -0.68
CA THR A 114 -8.02 2.26 0.13
C THR A 114 -7.17 1.14 0.75
N ILE A 115 -6.24 0.55 0.00
CA ILE A 115 -5.35 -0.52 0.49
C ILE A 115 -4.37 0.03 1.53
N HIS A 116 -3.82 1.21 1.30
CA HIS A 116 -2.93 1.89 2.23
C HIS A 116 -3.65 2.20 3.55
N ALA A 117 -4.85 2.77 3.49
CA ALA A 117 -5.68 3.03 4.66
C ALA A 117 -6.00 1.75 5.45
N ALA A 118 -6.29 0.65 4.75
CA ALA A 118 -6.52 -0.66 5.37
C ALA A 118 -5.26 -1.20 6.05
N SER A 119 -4.11 -1.12 5.38
CA SER A 119 -2.83 -1.63 5.87
C SER A 119 -2.35 -0.83 7.09
N LEU A 120 -2.50 0.50 7.08
CA LEU A 120 -2.22 1.35 8.23
C LEU A 120 -3.16 1.03 9.40
N THR A 121 -4.46 0.85 9.13
CA THR A 121 -5.43 0.43 10.16
C THR A 121 -5.07 -0.93 10.77
N ALA A 122 -4.67 -1.90 9.94
CA ALA A 122 -4.22 -3.22 10.39
C ALA A 122 -2.96 -3.12 11.25
N ALA A 123 -2.00 -2.28 10.86
CA ALA A 123 -0.79 -2.02 11.65
C ALA A 123 -1.10 -1.33 12.98
N ILE A 124 -2.04 -0.38 13.03
CA ILE A 124 -2.52 0.23 14.27
C ILE A 124 -3.08 -0.83 15.21
N ILE A 125 -3.90 -1.74 14.69
CA ILE A 125 -4.45 -2.87 15.46
C ILE A 125 -3.32 -3.81 15.91
N GLY A 126 -2.35 -4.10 15.05
CA GLY A 126 -1.19 -4.94 15.37
C GLY A 126 -0.25 -4.34 16.44
N CYS A 127 -0.15 -3.01 16.50
CA CYS A 127 0.56 -2.27 17.55
C CYS A 127 -0.22 -2.17 18.86
N SER A 128 -1.53 -2.40 18.83
CA SER A 128 -2.39 -2.36 20.00
C SER A 128 -2.01 -3.48 20.98
N PRO A 129 -2.19 -3.31 22.31
CA PRO A 129 -1.97 -4.36 23.31
C PRO A 129 -3.05 -5.46 23.26
N ILE A 130 -3.57 -5.77 22.08
CA ILE A 130 -4.53 -6.84 21.83
C ILE A 130 -3.71 -8.09 21.50
N PRO A 131 -3.96 -9.21 22.19
CA PRO A 131 -3.26 -10.44 21.87
C PRO A 131 -3.65 -10.87 20.44
N PHE A 132 -2.65 -11.13 19.61
CA PHE A 132 -2.86 -11.51 18.20
C PHE A 132 -3.73 -12.79 18.06
N SER A 133 -3.83 -13.61 19.13
CA SER A 133 -4.78 -14.73 19.22
C SER A 133 -6.26 -14.33 19.09
N ASP A 134 -6.62 -13.06 19.33
CA ASP A 134 -7.97 -12.49 19.15
C ASP A 134 -8.23 -11.96 17.72
N ALA A 135 -7.25 -12.13 16.83
CA ALA A 135 -7.32 -12.48 15.41
C ALA A 135 -8.46 -11.97 14.50
N VAL A 136 -9.70 -12.18 14.93
CA VAL A 136 -10.95 -11.78 14.30
C VAL A 136 -11.01 -10.27 14.05
N LEU A 137 -10.15 -9.47 14.69
CA LEU A 137 -10.13 -8.02 14.54
C LEU A 137 -9.58 -7.52 13.20
N LEU A 138 -8.78 -8.31 12.47
CA LEU A 138 -8.37 -7.93 11.11
C LEU A 138 -9.46 -8.19 10.06
N VAL A 139 -10.42 -9.07 10.37
CA VAL A 139 -11.50 -9.39 9.42
C VAL A 139 -12.33 -8.15 9.08
N PRO A 140 -12.79 -7.31 10.03
CA PRO A 140 -13.46 -6.04 9.71
C PRO A 140 -12.64 -5.10 8.82
N VAL A 141 -11.31 -5.06 8.98
CA VAL A 141 -10.41 -4.25 8.14
C VAL A 141 -10.45 -4.76 6.70
N GLN A 142 -10.14 -6.03 6.51
CA GLN A 142 -10.08 -6.67 5.19
C GLN A 142 -11.43 -6.62 4.48
N MET A 143 -12.53 -6.83 5.21
CA MET A 143 -13.88 -6.75 4.68
C MET A 143 -14.27 -5.35 4.23
N THR A 144 -13.87 -4.32 4.99
CA THR A 144 -14.14 -2.92 4.62
C THR A 144 -13.33 -2.53 3.39
N MET A 145 -12.07 -2.96 3.32
CA MET A 145 -11.19 -2.80 2.15
C MET A 145 -11.80 -3.43 0.91
N MET A 146 -12.15 -4.72 0.95
CA MET A 146 -12.75 -5.41 -0.19
C MET A 146 -14.06 -4.77 -0.64
N ALA A 147 -14.94 -4.38 0.30
CA ALA A 147 -16.17 -3.69 -0.05
C ALA A 147 -15.94 -2.35 -0.77
N ARG A 148 -14.91 -1.58 -0.38
CA ARG A 148 -14.54 -0.33 -1.06
C ARG A 148 -13.90 -0.58 -2.43
N LEU A 149 -13.00 -1.57 -2.53
CA LEU A 149 -12.41 -1.99 -3.81
C LEU A 149 -13.48 -2.43 -4.82
N TYR A 150 -14.46 -3.23 -4.40
CA TYR A 150 -15.58 -3.62 -5.27
C TYR A 150 -16.33 -2.40 -5.81
N ARG A 151 -16.56 -1.38 -4.97
CA ARG A 151 -17.23 -0.13 -5.41
C ARG A 151 -16.38 0.67 -6.38
N ILE A 152 -15.05 0.73 -6.18
CA ILE A 152 -14.12 1.37 -7.11
C ILE A 152 -14.21 0.73 -8.50
N PHE A 153 -14.30 -0.59 -8.56
CA PHE A 153 -14.46 -1.36 -9.81
C PHE A 153 -15.91 -1.46 -10.32
N GLY A 154 -16.86 -0.72 -9.71
CA GLY A 154 -18.26 -0.74 -10.12
C GLY A 154 -18.99 -2.08 -9.89
N ARG A 155 -18.44 -2.96 -9.04
CA ARG A 155 -19.02 -4.27 -8.72
C ARG A 155 -19.80 -4.26 -7.40
N THR A 156 -20.78 -5.14 -7.30
CA THR A 156 -21.61 -5.27 -6.09
C THR A 156 -20.95 -6.20 -5.07
N TRP A 157 -20.69 -5.67 -3.86
CA TRP A 157 -20.30 -6.49 -2.71
C TRP A 157 -21.52 -7.22 -2.14
N ARG A 158 -21.51 -8.56 -2.13
CA ARG A 158 -22.65 -9.38 -1.70
C ARG A 158 -22.43 -9.97 -0.30
N GLU A 159 -23.50 -10.04 0.50
CA GLU A 159 -23.44 -10.64 1.84
C GLU A 159 -23.04 -12.13 1.83
N GLY A 160 -23.44 -12.88 0.80
CA GLY A 160 -23.03 -14.26 0.62
C GLY A 160 -21.51 -14.40 0.45
N LEU A 161 -20.92 -13.55 -0.39
CA LEU A 161 -19.47 -13.48 -0.61
C LEU A 161 -18.75 -13.10 0.70
N ALA A 162 -19.29 -12.10 1.40
CA ALA A 162 -18.77 -11.66 2.68
C ALA A 162 -18.69 -12.78 3.71
N LYS A 163 -19.77 -13.57 3.82
CA LYS A 163 -19.85 -14.70 4.76
C LYS A 163 -18.85 -15.80 4.41
N SER A 164 -18.71 -16.13 3.13
CA SER A 164 -17.79 -17.17 2.67
C SER A 164 -16.32 -16.78 2.87
N ILE A 165 -15.96 -15.54 2.53
CA ILE A 165 -14.60 -15.02 2.66
C ILE A 165 -14.21 -14.82 4.14
N SER A 166 -15.13 -14.37 5.00
CA SER A 166 -14.83 -14.07 6.40
C SER A 166 -14.17 -15.22 7.17
N LYS A 167 -14.57 -16.47 6.90
CA LYS A 167 -13.99 -17.66 7.55
C LYS A 167 -12.58 -17.93 7.06
N GLU A 168 -12.35 -17.79 5.75
CA GLU A 168 -11.05 -18.03 5.14
C GLU A 168 -10.04 -16.94 5.50
N LEU A 169 -10.49 -15.68 5.64
CA LEU A 169 -9.63 -14.59 6.10
C LEU A 169 -9.03 -14.83 7.48
N VAL A 170 -9.80 -15.44 8.39
CA VAL A 170 -9.24 -15.88 9.69
C VAL A 170 -8.15 -16.94 9.45
N VAL A 171 -8.41 -17.95 8.63
CA VAL A 171 -7.41 -19.00 8.37
C VAL A 171 -6.14 -18.45 7.73
N VAL A 172 -6.24 -17.55 6.75
CA VAL A 172 -5.10 -16.94 6.06
C VAL A 172 -4.32 -16.01 7.00
N SER A 173 -5.03 -15.17 7.76
CA SER A 173 -4.41 -14.20 8.67
C SER A 173 -3.66 -14.87 9.84
N PHE A 174 -4.09 -16.07 10.26
CA PHE A 174 -3.51 -16.83 11.39
C PHE A 174 -2.78 -18.10 10.98
N GLY A 175 -2.69 -18.38 9.68
CA GLY A 175 -1.96 -19.54 9.17
C GLY A 175 -0.47 -19.39 9.51
N ARG A 176 0.08 -20.30 10.32
CA ARG A 176 1.52 -20.31 10.67
C ARG A 176 2.43 -20.13 9.46
N SER A 177 2.03 -20.69 8.32
CA SER A 177 2.79 -20.61 7.08
C SER A 177 2.72 -19.22 6.41
N ALA A 178 1.57 -18.53 6.47
CA ALA A 178 1.44 -17.15 5.97
C ALA A 178 2.25 -16.18 6.84
N VAL A 179 2.07 -16.26 8.16
CA VAL A 179 2.83 -15.49 9.15
C VAL A 179 4.33 -15.75 9.00
N GLY A 180 4.75 -17.00 8.87
CA GLY A 180 6.16 -17.37 8.72
C GLY A 180 6.80 -16.95 7.40
N ASN A 181 6.02 -16.74 6.34
CA ASN A 181 6.54 -16.19 5.08
C ASN A 181 6.63 -14.67 5.14
N ILE A 182 5.65 -13.99 5.73
CA ILE A 182 5.70 -12.53 5.91
C ILE A 182 6.79 -12.13 6.89
N LEU A 183 7.03 -12.92 7.95
CA LEU A 183 8.16 -12.70 8.86
C LEU A 183 9.53 -12.69 8.15
N LYS A 184 9.67 -13.33 6.98
CA LYS A 184 10.92 -13.30 6.21
C LYS A 184 11.12 -11.98 5.47
N PHE A 185 10.02 -11.26 5.20
CA PHE A 185 10.02 -9.92 4.64
C PHE A 185 10.02 -8.85 5.74
N VAL A 186 9.81 -9.22 7.00
CA VAL A 186 10.06 -8.32 8.13
C VAL A 186 11.58 -8.19 8.28
N PRO A 187 12.17 -7.00 8.11
CA PRO A 187 13.60 -6.82 8.27
C PRO A 187 14.04 -7.34 9.64
N ALA A 188 14.92 -8.34 9.64
CA ALA A 188 15.38 -9.03 10.83
C ALA A 188 16.24 -8.09 11.67
N VAL A 189 15.63 -7.48 12.69
CA VAL A 189 16.35 -6.61 13.63
C VAL A 189 16.07 -7.08 15.05
N GLY A 190 17.14 -7.41 15.76
CA GLY A 190 17.10 -7.66 17.20
C GLY A 190 16.44 -6.50 17.95
N THR A 191 15.76 -6.80 19.05
CA THR A 191 15.03 -5.82 19.86
C THR A 191 13.91 -5.05 19.13
N VAL A 192 13.33 -5.61 18.06
CA VAL A 192 12.03 -5.12 17.57
C VAL A 192 10.95 -5.60 18.53
N ALA A 193 10.34 -4.66 19.25
CA ALA A 193 9.24 -4.93 20.17
C ALA A 193 8.13 -5.74 19.45
N GLY A 194 7.54 -6.74 20.12
CA GLY A 194 6.54 -7.63 19.51
C GLY A 194 5.36 -6.91 18.82
N ALA A 195 5.04 -5.69 19.23
CA ALA A 195 4.07 -4.80 18.60
C ALA A 195 4.42 -4.46 17.13
N ALA A 196 5.69 -4.18 16.83
CA ALA A 196 6.11 -3.85 15.47
C ALA A 196 6.10 -5.07 14.55
N ILE A 197 6.46 -6.26 15.05
CA ILE A 197 6.34 -7.51 14.28
C ILE A 197 4.88 -7.78 13.93
N ASN A 198 3.97 -7.68 14.92
CA ASN A 198 2.54 -7.87 14.68
C ASN A 198 2.00 -6.85 13.68
N ALA A 199 2.42 -5.60 13.77
CA ALA A 199 2.03 -4.55 12.83
C ALA A 199 2.51 -4.82 11.41
N SER A 200 3.77 -5.25 11.23
CA SER A 200 4.31 -5.62 9.91
C SER A 200 3.57 -6.80 9.31
N VAL A 201 3.28 -7.83 10.12
CA VAL A 201 2.52 -8.99 9.65
C VAL A 201 1.09 -8.60 9.28
N ALA A 202 0.41 -7.85 10.15
CA ALA A 202 -0.97 -7.42 9.92
C ALA A 202 -1.12 -6.54 8.67
N SER A 203 -0.23 -5.55 8.50
CA SER A 203 -0.20 -4.69 7.31
C SER A 203 0.13 -5.48 6.06
N GLY A 204 1.19 -6.29 6.06
CA GLY A 204 1.60 -7.07 4.89
C GLY A 204 0.55 -8.05 4.39
N ILE A 205 -0.17 -8.75 5.29
CA ILE A 205 -1.30 -9.62 4.90
C ILE A 205 -2.42 -8.80 4.27
N THR A 206 -2.74 -7.66 4.87
CA THR A 206 -3.84 -6.80 4.41
C THR A 206 -3.53 -6.19 3.04
N GLU A 207 -2.30 -5.73 2.86
CA GLU A 207 -1.83 -5.14 1.61
C GLU A 207 -1.83 -6.16 0.47
N ALA A 208 -1.24 -7.34 0.71
CA ALA A 208 -1.23 -8.42 -0.27
C ALA A 208 -2.65 -8.86 -0.67
N LEU A 209 -3.55 -9.00 0.29
CA LEU A 209 -4.95 -9.31 0.02
C LEU A 209 -5.63 -8.22 -0.81
N GLY A 210 -5.34 -6.95 -0.51
CA GLY A 210 -5.86 -5.80 -1.24
C GLY A 210 -5.48 -5.84 -2.71
N TRP A 211 -4.19 -6.03 -3.00
CA TRP A 211 -3.69 -6.08 -4.39
C TRP A 211 -4.15 -7.31 -5.15
N VAL A 212 -4.24 -8.47 -4.50
CA VAL A 212 -4.89 -9.65 -5.09
C VAL A 212 -6.34 -9.33 -5.46
N THR A 213 -7.08 -8.68 -4.55
CA THR A 213 -8.48 -8.29 -4.82
C THR A 213 -8.58 -7.34 -6.02
N VAL A 214 -7.67 -6.36 -6.13
CA VAL A 214 -7.60 -5.43 -7.28
C VAL A 214 -7.39 -6.20 -8.58
N LYS A 215 -6.37 -7.06 -8.64
CA LYS A 215 -6.06 -7.87 -9.84
C LYS A 215 -7.27 -8.69 -10.28
N MET A 216 -7.96 -9.32 -9.33
CA MET A 216 -9.13 -10.15 -9.64
C MET A 216 -10.34 -9.36 -10.12
N LEU A 217 -10.59 -8.20 -9.51
CA LEU A 217 -11.65 -7.30 -9.97
C LEU A 217 -11.35 -6.76 -11.38
N ASN A 218 -10.08 -6.54 -11.69
CA ASN A 218 -9.61 -6.16 -13.02
C ASN A 218 -9.78 -7.29 -14.04
N ASP A 219 -9.33 -8.50 -13.70
CA ASP A 219 -9.35 -9.67 -14.59
C ASP A 219 -10.77 -10.29 -14.71
N GLY A 220 -11.68 -9.92 -13.81
CA GLY A 220 -13.04 -10.44 -13.75
C GLY A 220 -13.20 -11.79 -13.09
N GLU A 221 -12.16 -12.25 -12.39
CA GLU A 221 -12.13 -13.51 -11.64
C GLU A 221 -12.89 -13.42 -10.30
N ASP A 222 -13.35 -14.56 -9.78
CA ASP A 222 -14.04 -14.63 -8.49
C ASP A 222 -13.05 -14.68 -7.32
N VAL A 223 -13.04 -13.62 -6.52
CA VAL A 223 -12.17 -13.46 -5.34
C VAL A 223 -12.27 -14.64 -4.36
N PHE A 224 -13.44 -15.26 -4.22
CA PHE A 224 -13.60 -16.39 -3.32
C PHE A 224 -12.86 -17.65 -3.82
N GLU A 225 -12.97 -17.95 -5.11
CA GLU A 225 -12.28 -19.10 -5.73
C GLU A 225 -10.77 -18.97 -5.55
N GLN A 226 -10.22 -17.76 -5.66
CA GLN A 226 -8.78 -17.56 -5.45
C GLN A 226 -8.39 -17.41 -3.99
N VAL A 227 -9.25 -17.01 -3.05
CA VAL A 227 -8.90 -17.13 -1.62
C VAL A 227 -8.79 -18.62 -1.23
N MET A 228 -9.66 -19.46 -1.81
CA MET A 228 -9.61 -20.91 -1.68
C MET A 228 -8.44 -21.53 -2.48
N SER A 229 -8.17 -21.03 -3.69
CA SER A 229 -7.04 -21.45 -4.50
C SER A 229 -5.74 -20.93 -3.90
N PHE A 230 -5.68 -19.77 -3.26
CA PHE A 230 -4.51 -19.27 -2.55
C PHE A 230 -4.22 -20.22 -1.42
N LYS A 231 -5.21 -20.67 -0.66
CA LYS A 231 -4.99 -21.76 0.32
C LYS A 231 -4.48 -23.06 -0.31
N GLY A 232 -4.98 -23.45 -1.49
CA GLY A 232 -4.57 -24.65 -2.22
C GLY A 232 -3.19 -24.55 -2.90
N GLN A 233 -2.98 -23.53 -3.72
CA GLN A 233 -1.75 -23.12 -4.39
C GLN A 233 -0.68 -22.71 -3.40
N PHE A 234 -0.97 -22.03 -2.29
CA PHE A 234 0.03 -21.74 -1.25
C PHE A 234 0.61 -23.05 -0.70
N HIS A 235 -0.21 -24.09 -0.56
CA HIS A 235 0.28 -25.43 -0.19
C HIS A 235 1.09 -26.10 -1.32
N THR A 236 0.68 -25.95 -2.58
CA THR A 236 1.41 -26.48 -3.76
C THR A 236 2.73 -25.78 -4.01
N LEU A 237 2.76 -24.43 -3.98
CA LEU A 237 3.94 -23.58 -4.07
C LEU A 237 4.90 -23.89 -2.91
N PHE A 238 4.36 -24.06 -1.70
CA PHE A 238 5.15 -24.44 -0.53
C PHE A 238 5.74 -25.86 -0.62
N ASN A 239 4.99 -26.82 -1.18
CA ASN A 239 5.51 -28.17 -1.40
C ASN A 239 6.56 -28.21 -2.51
N ALA A 240 6.38 -27.47 -3.59
CA ALA A 240 7.39 -27.29 -4.63
C ALA A 240 8.69 -26.68 -4.05
N LEU A 241 8.57 -25.73 -3.13
CA LEU A 241 9.71 -25.14 -2.42
C LEU A 241 10.36 -26.10 -1.40
N LYS A 242 9.63 -27.06 -0.82
CA LYS A 242 10.19 -28.10 0.07
C LYS A 242 10.97 -29.18 -0.68
N VAL A 243 10.58 -29.51 -1.91
CA VAL A 243 11.27 -30.52 -2.74
C VAL A 243 12.65 -30.02 -3.20
N GLY A 244 12.84 -28.70 -3.35
CA GLY A 244 14.14 -28.10 -3.69
C GLY A 244 15.21 -28.13 -2.59
N LYS A 245 14.89 -28.56 -1.35
CA LYS A 245 15.82 -28.55 -0.21
C LYS A 245 16.32 -29.95 0.22
N LYS A 246 16.11 -30.98 -0.62
CA LYS A 246 16.63 -32.35 -0.42
C LYS A 246 17.71 -32.77 -1.44
N SER A 247 18.41 -31.81 -2.05
CA SER A 247 19.61 -32.09 -2.84
C SER A 247 20.65 -31.00 -2.64
N LYS A 248 21.34 -31.08 -1.49
CA LYS A 248 22.77 -30.83 -1.29
C LYS A 248 23.11 -31.03 0.19
#